data_AF-A0A959Z002-F1
#
_entry.id   AF-A0A959Z002-F1
#
_cell.length_a   1.000
_cell.length_b   1.000
_cell.length_c   1.000
_cell.angle_alpha   90.00
_cell.angle_beta   90.00
_cell.angle_gamma   90.00
#
_symmetry.space_group_name_H-M   'P 1'
#
loop_
_entity.id
_entity.type
_entity.pdbx_description
1 polymer ?
#
loop_
_entity_poly.entity_id
_entity_poly.type
_entity_poly.pdbx_seq_one_letter_code
_entity_poly.pdbx_strand_id
1 'polypeptide(L)'
;SIGILLHLFRGELNFHPKGRLLRTLALLWVAQNFVLGISVFLRNHHYISFHGLAYKRIGVIVFLVLVLIGLITLFRKIRDRLSLFHLVRVNSWALFVMLVALGLVDWDRVIVRHNLHHDNPAEIDIDNYLAMSDRVLPLLYADLDLVERQMRKHRMNAERWVDHLDPVAFRAALDKKRRDLLGRMEAGDVRSWTWGGARTRRELQQMGLAGP
;
A
#
# COMPACT_ATOMS: atom_id res chain seq x y z
N SER A 1 2.23 -16.94 -20.46
CA SER A 1 3.39 -16.34 -21.15
C SER A 1 4.73 -16.60 -20.47
N ILE A 2 4.94 -16.27 -19.19
CA ILE A 2 6.21 -16.57 -18.47
C ILE A 2 6.54 -18.07 -18.39
N GLY A 3 5.52 -18.93 -18.21
CA GLY A 3 5.72 -20.39 -18.20
C GLY A 3 6.35 -20.93 -19.50
N ILE A 4 6.09 -20.29 -20.64
CA ILE A 4 6.66 -20.68 -21.94
C ILE A 4 8.16 -20.37 -21.97
N LEU A 5 8.58 -19.20 -21.47
CA LEU A 5 10.00 -18.85 -21.34
C LEU A 5 10.72 -19.75 -20.32
N LEU A 6 10.08 -20.06 -19.20
CA LEU A 6 10.66 -20.97 -18.21
C LEU A 6 10.83 -22.38 -18.78
N HIS A 7 9.89 -22.84 -19.62
CA HIS A 7 9.96 -24.13 -20.29
C HIS A 7 11.04 -24.15 -21.39
N LEU A 8 11.08 -23.13 -22.26
CA LEU A 8 12.07 -23.02 -23.34
C LEU A 8 13.52 -22.91 -22.85
N PHE A 9 13.74 -22.24 -21.72
CA PHE A 9 15.08 -22.07 -21.13
C PHE A 9 15.33 -23.04 -19.95
N ARG A 10 14.79 -24.25 -20.00
CA ARG A 10 15.03 -25.32 -19.03
C ARG A 10 15.99 -26.38 -19.61
N GLY A 11 17.00 -26.77 -18.83
CA GLY A 11 17.89 -27.89 -19.17
C GLY A 11 18.78 -27.65 -20.41
N GLU A 12 18.93 -28.69 -21.22
CA GLU A 12 19.80 -28.76 -22.42
C GLU A 12 19.46 -27.74 -23.52
N LEU A 13 18.21 -27.23 -23.60
CA LEU A 13 17.82 -26.22 -24.60
C LEU A 13 18.55 -24.87 -24.42
N ASN A 14 19.06 -24.60 -23.22
CA ASN A 14 19.84 -23.39 -22.93
C ASN A 14 21.23 -23.40 -23.61
N PHE A 15 21.68 -24.59 -24.03
CA PHE A 15 22.99 -24.84 -24.64
C PHE A 15 22.93 -25.05 -26.16
N HIS A 16 21.76 -24.94 -26.80
CA HIS A 16 21.65 -25.14 -28.24
C HIS A 16 22.47 -24.09 -29.04
N PRO A 17 23.43 -24.51 -29.88
CA PRO A 17 24.35 -23.62 -30.57
C PRO A 17 23.70 -22.67 -31.61
N LYS A 18 22.47 -22.98 -32.07
CA LYS A 18 21.69 -22.13 -33.01
C LYS A 18 20.64 -21.23 -32.32
N GLY A 19 20.58 -21.17 -30.99
CA GLY A 19 19.53 -20.48 -30.23
C GLY A 19 19.70 -18.95 -30.02
N ARG A 20 20.62 -18.28 -30.72
CA ARG A 20 20.89 -16.84 -30.51
C ARG A 20 19.67 -15.96 -30.75
N LEU A 21 18.90 -16.21 -31.81
CA LEU A 21 17.70 -15.44 -32.13
C LEU A 21 16.63 -15.58 -31.04
N LEU A 22 16.35 -16.81 -30.60
CA LEU A 22 15.38 -17.09 -29.53
C LEU A 22 15.76 -16.38 -28.23
N ARG A 23 17.06 -16.37 -27.90
CA ARG A 23 17.58 -15.66 -26.73
C ARG A 23 17.40 -14.15 -26.84
N THR A 24 17.73 -13.55 -27.98
CA THR A 24 17.54 -12.11 -28.21
C THR A 24 16.06 -11.74 -28.13
N LEU A 25 15.18 -12.52 -28.75
CA LEU A 25 13.72 -12.29 -28.67
C LEU A 25 13.21 -12.40 -27.23
N ALA A 26 13.70 -13.37 -26.46
CA ALA A 26 13.33 -13.49 -25.05
C ALA A 26 13.83 -12.30 -24.21
N LEU A 27 15.05 -11.81 -24.43
CA LEU A 27 15.57 -10.63 -23.75
C LEU A 27 14.81 -9.36 -24.15
N LEU A 28 14.49 -9.20 -25.43
CA LEU A 28 13.64 -8.11 -25.92
C LEU A 28 12.25 -8.16 -25.31
N TRP A 29 11.66 -9.35 -25.19
CA TRP A 29 10.37 -9.54 -24.53
C TRP A 29 10.42 -9.14 -23.05
N VAL A 30 11.48 -9.53 -22.32
CA VAL A 30 11.66 -9.14 -20.91
C VAL A 30 11.82 -7.63 -20.80
N ALA A 31 12.61 -7.01 -21.68
CA ALA A 31 12.80 -5.56 -21.72
C ALA A 31 11.48 -4.81 -22.00
N GLN A 32 10.68 -5.30 -22.96
CA GLN A 32 9.36 -4.74 -23.26
C GLN A 32 8.43 -4.80 -22.03
N ASN A 33 8.37 -5.94 -21.35
CA ASN A 33 7.55 -6.09 -20.14
C ASN A 33 8.05 -5.20 -18.99
N PHE A 34 9.36 -4.96 -18.92
CA PHE A 34 9.93 -4.03 -17.94
C PHE A 34 9.46 -2.59 -18.20
N VAL A 35 9.51 -2.12 -19.46
CA VAL A 35 9.00 -0.81 -19.86
C VAL A 35 7.49 -0.68 -19.58
N LEU A 36 6.71 -1.72 -19.88
CA LEU A 36 5.29 -1.75 -19.54
C LEU A 36 5.06 -1.65 -18.02
N GLY A 37 5.86 -2.35 -17.22
CA GLY A 37 5.82 -2.25 -15.76
C GLY A 37 6.07 -0.81 -15.26
N ILE A 38 7.06 -0.12 -15.83
CA ILE A 38 7.33 1.29 -15.52
C ILE A 38 6.15 2.18 -15.91
N SER A 39 5.54 1.96 -17.08
CA SER A 39 4.37 2.72 -17.52
C SER A 39 3.19 2.61 -16.54
N VAL A 40 2.91 1.39 -16.05
CA VAL A 40 1.88 1.17 -15.03
C VAL A 40 2.26 1.83 -13.70
N PHE A 41 3.53 1.80 -13.32
CA PHE A 41 4.02 2.48 -12.12
C PHE A 41 3.79 4.00 -12.20
N LEU A 42 4.15 4.63 -13.32
CA LEU A 42 3.93 6.06 -13.54
C LEU A 42 2.44 6.43 -13.54
N ARG A 43 1.61 5.59 -14.15
CA ARG A 43 0.16 5.76 -14.10
C ARG A 43 -0.37 5.71 -12.67
N ASN A 44 0.05 4.71 -11.89
CA ASN A 44 -0.36 4.59 -10.49
C ASN A 44 0.14 5.76 -9.64
N HIS A 45 1.36 6.24 -9.88
CA HIS A 45 1.88 7.46 -9.25
C HIS A 45 1.00 8.68 -9.56
N HIS A 46 0.58 8.85 -10.81
CA HIS A 46 -0.34 9.92 -11.19
C HIS A 46 -1.69 9.82 -10.45
N TYR A 47 -2.25 8.61 -10.34
CA TYR A 47 -3.47 8.37 -9.54
C TYR A 47 -3.28 8.73 -8.06
N ILE A 48 -2.12 8.42 -7.47
CA ILE A 48 -1.82 8.78 -6.07
C ILE A 48 -1.70 10.30 -5.93
N SER A 49 -1.03 10.96 -6.88
CA SER A 49 -0.89 12.42 -6.89
C SER A 49 -2.24 13.14 -7.01
N PHE A 50 -3.24 12.54 -7.65
CA PHE A 50 -4.54 13.18 -7.82
C PHE A 50 -5.51 12.82 -6.68
N HIS A 51 -5.65 11.53 -6.33
CA HIS A 51 -6.66 11.04 -5.38
C HIS A 51 -6.10 10.59 -4.02
N GLY A 52 -4.85 10.94 -3.70
CA GLY A 52 -4.17 10.53 -2.48
C GLY A 52 -3.78 9.05 -2.43
N LEU A 53 -3.31 8.61 -1.26
CA LEU A 53 -2.88 7.25 -1.00
C LEU A 53 -4.08 6.37 -0.60
N ALA A 54 -4.08 5.12 -1.05
CA ALA A 54 -5.09 4.12 -0.72
C ALA A 54 -4.45 2.73 -0.65
N TYR A 55 -5.03 1.82 0.15
CA TYR A 55 -4.52 0.45 0.29
C TYR A 55 -4.32 -0.27 -1.04
N LYS A 56 -5.30 -0.16 -1.95
CA LYS A 56 -5.23 -0.77 -3.28
C LYS A 56 -4.03 -0.24 -4.07
N ARG A 57 -3.76 1.08 -4.03
CA ARG A 57 -2.64 1.71 -4.76
C ARG A 57 -1.27 1.33 -4.19
N ILE A 58 -1.15 1.18 -2.87
CA ILE A 58 0.06 0.64 -2.22
C ILE A 58 0.27 -0.83 -2.64
N GLY A 59 -0.80 -1.62 -2.67
CA GLY A 59 -0.77 -2.99 -3.18
C GLY A 59 -0.24 -3.08 -4.61
N VAL A 60 -0.69 -2.17 -5.50
CA VAL A 60 -0.17 -2.08 -6.87
C VAL A 60 1.33 -1.74 -6.88
N ILE A 61 1.80 -0.79 -6.06
CA ILE A 61 3.24 -0.46 -5.97
C ILE A 61 4.04 -1.69 -5.57
N VAL A 62 3.64 -2.36 -4.48
CA VAL A 62 4.35 -3.52 -3.96
C VAL A 62 4.38 -4.66 -4.98
N PHE A 63 3.24 -4.93 -5.62
CA PHE A 63 3.15 -5.92 -6.68
C PHE A 63 4.08 -5.57 -7.86
N LEU A 64 4.07 -4.32 -8.32
CA LEU A 64 4.93 -3.88 -9.41
C LEU A 64 6.42 -4.00 -9.07
N VAL A 65 6.83 -3.65 -7.85
CA VAL A 65 8.21 -3.83 -7.39
C VAL A 65 8.62 -5.30 -7.47
N LEU A 66 7.78 -6.23 -6.99
CA LEU A 66 8.04 -7.67 -7.08
C LEU A 66 8.10 -8.15 -8.54
N VAL A 67 7.22 -7.65 -9.42
CA VAL A 67 7.26 -7.97 -10.85
C VAL A 67 8.55 -7.47 -11.50
N LEU A 68 8.99 -6.25 -11.21
CA LEU A 68 10.24 -5.70 -11.75
C LEU A 68 11.46 -6.51 -11.27
N ILE A 69 11.50 -6.91 -10.00
CA ILE A 69 12.53 -7.83 -9.46
C ILE A 69 12.47 -9.18 -10.20
N GLY A 70 11.28 -9.72 -10.44
CA GLY A 70 11.06 -10.94 -11.21
C GLY A 70 11.58 -10.84 -12.65
N LEU A 71 11.34 -9.72 -13.32
CA LEU A 71 11.83 -9.47 -14.67
C LEU A 71 13.36 -9.30 -14.71
N ILE A 72 13.95 -8.57 -13.76
CA ILE A 72 15.41 -8.41 -13.64
C ILE A 72 16.08 -9.78 -13.37
N THR A 73 15.54 -10.57 -12.47
CA THR A 73 16.08 -11.90 -12.16
C THR A 73 15.90 -12.88 -13.33
N LEU A 74 14.80 -12.78 -14.07
CA LEU A 74 14.59 -13.53 -15.32
C LEU A 74 15.57 -13.11 -16.41
N PHE A 75 15.82 -11.80 -16.57
CA PHE A 75 16.82 -11.26 -17.49
C PHE A 75 18.21 -11.84 -17.18
N ARG A 76 18.63 -11.80 -15.90
CA ARG A 76 19.89 -12.39 -15.45
C ARG A 76 19.94 -13.89 -15.68
N LYS A 77 18.85 -14.62 -15.43
CA LYS A 77 18.76 -16.06 -15.74
C LYS A 77 19.07 -16.33 -17.22
N ILE A 78 18.47 -15.57 -18.13
CA ILE A 78 18.64 -15.76 -19.59
C ILE A 78 20.04 -15.31 -20.04
N ARG A 79 20.59 -14.23 -19.48
CA ARG A 79 21.92 -13.69 -19.81
C ARG A 79 23.08 -14.54 -19.26
N ASP A 80 22.94 -15.07 -18.05
CA ASP A 80 24.03 -15.77 -17.36
C ASP A 80 23.80 -17.29 -17.32
N ARG A 81 22.74 -17.77 -18.00
CA ARG A 81 22.33 -19.19 -18.08
C ARG A 81 22.15 -19.86 -16.71
N LEU A 82 21.61 -19.11 -15.75
CA LEU A 82 21.38 -19.59 -14.38
C LEU A 82 20.27 -20.66 -14.32
N SER A 83 20.32 -21.48 -13.28
CA SER A 83 19.31 -22.51 -13.03
C SER A 83 17.95 -21.90 -12.68
N LEU A 84 16.87 -22.65 -12.92
CA LEU A 84 15.53 -22.28 -12.46
C LEU A 84 15.48 -22.12 -10.94
N PHE A 85 16.23 -22.96 -10.21
CA PHE A 85 16.31 -22.90 -8.75
C PHE A 85 16.84 -21.54 -8.26
N HIS A 86 17.84 -20.96 -8.94
CA HIS A 86 18.33 -19.63 -8.61
C HIS A 86 17.22 -18.58 -8.74
N LEU A 87 16.43 -18.62 -9.83
CA LEU A 87 15.31 -17.69 -10.04
C LEU A 87 14.28 -17.80 -8.92
N VAL A 88 13.84 -19.02 -8.59
CA VAL A 88 12.84 -19.25 -7.54
C VAL A 88 13.38 -18.78 -6.20
N ARG A 89 14.61 -19.15 -5.84
CA ARG A 89 15.23 -18.74 -4.57
C ARG A 89 15.24 -17.23 -4.40
N VAL A 90 15.73 -16.47 -5.38
CA VAL A 90 15.82 -15.00 -5.26
C VAL A 90 14.43 -14.36 -5.18
N ASN A 91 13.47 -14.82 -5.99
CA ASN A 91 12.12 -14.26 -5.96
C ASN A 91 11.35 -14.63 -4.68
N SER A 92 11.55 -15.82 -4.13
CA SER A 92 11.00 -16.21 -2.83
C SER A 92 11.56 -15.35 -1.71
N TRP A 93 12.86 -15.05 -1.71
CA TRP A 93 13.46 -14.13 -0.74
C TRP A 93 12.94 -12.70 -0.91
N ALA A 94 12.80 -12.21 -2.15
CA ALA A 94 12.23 -10.90 -2.40
C ALA A 94 10.79 -10.79 -1.90
N LEU A 95 9.95 -11.80 -2.16
CA LEU A 95 8.59 -11.87 -1.64
C LEU A 95 8.58 -11.91 -0.11
N PHE A 96 9.41 -12.74 0.50
CA PHE A 96 9.49 -12.85 1.95
C PHE A 96 9.88 -11.52 2.61
N VAL A 97 10.95 -10.87 2.15
CA VAL A 97 11.38 -9.55 2.64
C VAL A 97 10.28 -8.52 2.48
N MET A 98 9.57 -8.54 1.34
CA MET A 98 8.46 -7.62 1.09
C MET A 98 7.29 -7.85 2.05
N LEU A 99 6.91 -9.10 2.31
CA LEU A 99 5.84 -9.43 3.26
C LEU A 99 6.19 -8.99 4.68
N VAL A 100 7.46 -9.18 5.10
CA VAL A 100 7.95 -8.68 6.39
C VAL A 100 7.89 -7.16 6.42
N ALA A 101 8.39 -6.47 5.39
CA ALA A 101 8.35 -5.01 5.32
C ALA A 101 6.92 -4.46 5.39
N LEU A 102 5.96 -5.10 4.70
CA LEU A 102 4.54 -4.76 4.76
C LEU A 102 3.96 -4.88 6.17
N GLY A 103 4.39 -5.85 6.96
CA GLY A 103 3.90 -6.05 8.34
C GLY A 103 4.49 -5.08 9.37
N LEU A 104 5.65 -4.49 9.08
CA LEU A 104 6.36 -3.59 10.01
C LEU A 104 5.85 -2.14 9.95
N VAL A 105 5.25 -1.74 8.83
CA VAL A 105 4.81 -0.37 8.59
C VAL A 105 3.34 -0.21 8.99
N ASP A 106 3.03 0.85 9.74
CA ASP A 106 1.65 1.26 10.02
C ASP A 106 1.08 2.00 8.80
N TRP A 107 0.56 1.22 7.84
CA TRP A 107 0.02 1.76 6.58
C TRP A 107 -1.15 2.71 6.80
N ASP A 108 -2.00 2.47 7.81
CA ASP A 108 -3.12 3.35 8.15
C ASP A 108 -2.62 4.75 8.48
N ARG A 109 -1.62 4.85 9.38
CA ARG A 109 -1.00 6.14 9.73
C ARG A 109 -0.28 6.79 8.55
N VAL A 110 0.37 6.00 7.70
CA VAL A 110 1.04 6.52 6.48
C VAL A 110 0.00 7.11 5.52
N ILE A 111 -1.10 6.38 5.26
CA ILE A 111 -2.18 6.84 4.39
C ILE A 111 -2.83 8.09 4.95
N VAL A 112 -3.22 8.11 6.23
CA VAL A 112 -3.89 9.28 6.82
C VAL A 112 -3.00 10.51 6.79
N ARG A 113 -1.74 10.40 7.25
CA ARG A 113 -0.81 11.54 7.25
C ARG A 113 -0.58 12.11 5.85
N HIS A 114 -0.44 11.24 4.85
CA HIS A 114 -0.28 11.67 3.47
C HIS A 114 -1.55 12.33 2.93
N ASN A 115 -2.72 11.72 3.15
CA ASN A 115 -3.99 12.22 2.63
C ASN A 115 -4.43 13.53 3.29
N LEU A 116 -4.15 13.72 4.58
CA LEU A 116 -4.44 14.97 5.30
C LEU A 116 -3.68 16.16 4.71
N HIS A 117 -2.46 15.94 4.23
CA HIS A 117 -1.59 16.97 3.64
C HIS A 117 -1.68 17.01 2.11
N HIS A 118 -2.68 16.35 1.52
CA HIS A 118 -2.78 16.26 0.07
C HIS A 118 -3.23 17.58 -0.56
N ASP A 119 -2.60 17.94 -1.68
CA ASP A 119 -2.86 19.22 -2.36
C ASP A 119 -4.28 19.35 -2.91
N ASN A 120 -4.94 18.21 -3.21
CA ASN A 120 -6.32 18.17 -3.67
C ASN A 120 -7.26 17.57 -2.60
N PRO A 121 -7.73 18.38 -1.63
CA PRO A 121 -8.58 17.90 -0.54
C PRO A 121 -9.97 17.40 -0.99
N ALA A 122 -10.41 17.77 -2.20
CA ALA A 122 -11.72 17.38 -2.75
C ALA A 122 -11.73 15.94 -3.32
N GLU A 123 -10.57 15.29 -3.39
CA GLU A 123 -10.43 13.93 -3.96
C GLU A 123 -10.13 12.87 -2.90
N ILE A 124 -10.04 13.28 -1.63
CA ILE A 124 -9.68 12.40 -0.52
C ILE A 124 -10.90 11.70 0.05
N ASP A 125 -10.84 10.38 0.16
CA ASP A 125 -11.89 9.56 0.77
C ASP A 125 -11.89 9.73 2.30
N ILE A 126 -12.80 10.58 2.79
CA ILE A 126 -12.96 10.89 4.21
C ILE A 126 -13.65 9.74 4.96
N ASP A 127 -14.55 9.03 4.30
CA ASP A 127 -15.29 7.91 4.90
C ASP A 127 -14.33 6.79 5.32
N ASN A 128 -13.28 6.60 4.52
CA ASN A 128 -12.21 5.65 4.82
C ASN A 128 -11.52 5.94 6.17
N TYR A 129 -11.39 7.20 6.61
CA TYR A 129 -10.78 7.52 7.91
C TYR A 129 -11.52 6.88 9.10
N LEU A 130 -12.86 6.82 9.02
CA LEU A 130 -13.67 6.17 10.06
C LEU A 130 -13.57 4.65 9.99
N ALA A 131 -13.36 4.08 8.79
CA ALA A 131 -13.21 2.65 8.58
C ALA A 131 -11.81 2.08 8.93
N MET A 132 -10.76 2.93 8.96
CA MET A 132 -9.39 2.52 9.31
C MET A 132 -9.23 2.05 10.76
N SER A 133 -8.07 1.55 11.17
CA SER A 133 -7.86 1.14 12.57
C SER A 133 -7.88 2.32 13.56
N ASP A 134 -8.04 2.03 14.86
CA ASP A 134 -8.06 3.06 15.91
C ASP A 134 -6.73 3.84 16.03
N ARG A 135 -5.66 3.33 15.40
CA ARG A 135 -4.32 3.92 15.46
C ARG A 135 -4.23 5.28 14.78
N VAL A 136 -5.19 5.59 13.90
CA VAL A 136 -5.27 6.89 13.22
C VAL A 136 -5.94 7.97 14.07
N LEU A 137 -6.64 7.61 15.15
CA LEU A 137 -7.38 8.56 15.99
C LEU A 137 -6.53 9.79 16.41
N PRO A 138 -5.30 9.64 16.93
CA PRO A 138 -4.51 10.78 17.36
C PRO A 138 -4.17 11.74 16.21
N LEU A 139 -3.90 11.20 15.01
CA LEU A 139 -3.64 12.00 13.82
C LEU A 139 -4.90 12.77 13.39
N LEU A 140 -6.05 12.11 13.38
CA LEU A 140 -7.31 12.73 13.02
C LEU A 140 -7.72 13.84 14.01
N TYR A 141 -7.52 13.64 15.31
CA TYR A 141 -7.79 14.66 16.32
C TYR A 141 -6.85 15.86 16.24
N ALA A 142 -5.57 15.63 15.96
CA ALA A 142 -4.59 16.70 15.80
C ALA A 142 -4.88 17.60 14.58
N ASP A 143 -5.42 17.00 13.52
CA ASP A 143 -5.62 17.63 12.21
C ASP A 143 -7.11 17.73 11.82
N LEU A 144 -8.03 17.86 12.78
CA LEU A 144 -9.48 17.96 12.52
C LEU A 144 -9.80 19.09 11.53
N ASP A 145 -9.11 20.23 11.64
CA ASP A 145 -9.30 21.36 10.73
C ASP A 145 -9.01 21.00 9.27
N LEU A 146 -8.04 20.11 9.01
CA LEU A 146 -7.72 19.62 7.67
C LEU A 146 -8.86 18.73 7.14
N VAL A 147 -9.40 17.86 8.00
CA VAL A 147 -10.53 16.99 7.67
C VAL A 147 -11.78 17.82 7.35
N GLU A 148 -12.07 18.85 8.14
CA GLU A 148 -13.18 19.76 7.87
C GLU A 148 -13.00 20.52 6.55
N ARG A 149 -11.77 20.96 6.23
CA ARG A 149 -11.45 21.56 4.93
C ARG A 149 -11.73 20.59 3.78
N GLN A 150 -11.37 19.32 3.92
CA GLN A 150 -11.69 18.28 2.93
C GLN A 150 -13.20 18.12 2.78
N MET A 151 -13.96 18.01 3.87
CA MET A 151 -15.44 17.90 3.81
C MET A 151 -16.07 19.09 3.09
N ARG A 152 -15.62 20.31 3.42
CA ARG A 152 -16.12 21.54 2.77
C ARG A 152 -15.85 21.54 1.27
N LYS A 153 -14.68 21.06 0.85
CA LYS A 153 -14.32 20.97 -0.57
C LYS A 153 -15.16 19.91 -1.29
N HIS A 154 -15.37 18.75 -0.69
CA HIS A 154 -16.27 17.72 -1.21
C HIS A 154 -17.72 18.18 -1.39
N ARG A 155 -18.24 19.01 -0.48
CA ARG A 155 -19.58 19.60 -0.63
C ARG A 155 -19.73 20.49 -1.88
N MET A 156 -18.62 20.98 -2.43
CA MET A 156 -18.60 21.79 -3.65
C MET A 156 -18.36 20.98 -4.93
N ASN A 157 -18.13 19.67 -4.83
CA ASN A 157 -17.95 18.81 -6.00
C ASN A 157 -19.29 18.59 -6.71
N ALA A 158 -19.23 18.53 -8.05
CA ALA A 158 -20.40 18.26 -8.87
C ALA A 158 -20.97 16.85 -8.63
N GLU A 159 -20.11 15.86 -8.41
CA GLU A 159 -20.48 14.51 -8.04
C GLU A 159 -20.08 14.21 -6.60
N ARG A 160 -21.07 13.84 -5.78
CA ARG A 160 -20.85 13.46 -4.38
C ARG A 160 -20.70 11.95 -4.29
N TRP A 161 -19.53 11.52 -3.82
CA TRP A 161 -19.20 10.10 -3.63
C TRP A 161 -18.78 9.77 -2.19
N VAL A 162 -18.83 10.77 -1.29
CA VAL A 162 -18.55 10.65 0.15
C VAL A 162 -19.80 10.99 0.95
N ASP A 163 -20.11 10.17 1.95
CA ASP A 163 -21.32 10.28 2.76
C ASP A 163 -21.11 11.20 3.98
N HIS A 164 -19.98 11.07 4.69
CA HIS A 164 -19.71 11.80 5.94
C HIS A 164 -19.17 13.21 5.68
N LEU A 165 -20.03 14.06 5.12
CA LEU A 165 -19.70 15.47 4.87
C LEU A 165 -20.09 16.40 6.01
N ASP A 166 -20.72 15.93 7.08
CA ASP A 166 -21.05 16.74 8.25
C ASP A 166 -19.95 16.66 9.33
N PRO A 167 -19.24 17.77 9.63
CA PRO A 167 -18.20 17.80 10.66
C PRO A 167 -18.69 17.34 12.04
N VAL A 168 -19.93 17.70 12.40
CA VAL A 168 -20.49 17.36 13.72
C VAL A 168 -20.74 15.85 13.80
N ALA A 169 -21.41 15.27 12.80
CA ALA A 169 -21.61 13.83 12.73
C ALA A 169 -20.29 13.05 12.67
N PHE A 170 -19.32 13.52 11.88
CA PHE A 170 -18.00 12.87 11.79
C PHE A 170 -17.26 12.89 13.14
N ARG A 171 -17.25 14.05 13.83
CA ARG A 171 -16.64 14.16 15.15
C ARG A 171 -17.34 13.27 16.18
N ALA A 172 -18.66 13.17 16.13
CA ALA A 172 -19.41 12.25 16.98
C ALA A 172 -19.05 10.78 16.72
N ALA A 173 -18.86 10.39 15.45
CA ALA A 173 -18.40 9.05 15.08
C ALA A 173 -16.96 8.78 15.55
N LEU A 174 -16.07 9.76 15.42
CA LEU A 174 -14.68 9.69 15.91
C LEU A 174 -14.64 9.52 17.44
N ASP A 175 -15.45 10.31 18.16
CA ASP A 175 -15.57 10.23 19.62
C ASP A 175 -16.16 8.90 20.09
N LYS A 176 -17.12 8.34 19.35
CA LYS A 176 -17.64 7.00 19.61
C LYS A 176 -16.53 5.95 19.50
N LYS A 177 -15.79 5.96 18.39
CA LYS A 177 -14.67 5.04 18.16
C LYS A 177 -13.58 5.15 19.22
N ARG A 178 -13.26 6.38 19.66
CA ARG A 178 -12.37 6.63 20.79
C ARG A 178 -12.88 5.99 22.08
N ARG A 179 -14.15 6.18 22.43
CA ARG A 179 -14.76 5.56 23.63
C ARG A 179 -14.72 4.04 23.54
N ASP A 180 -15.03 3.47 22.38
CA ASP A 180 -14.98 2.02 22.16
C ASP A 180 -13.56 1.45 22.30
N LEU A 181 -12.52 2.19 21.87
CA LEU A 181 -11.13 1.84 22.12
C LEU A 181 -10.81 1.87 23.63
N LEU A 182 -11.11 2.97 24.31
CA LEU A 182 -10.77 3.14 25.74
C LEU A 182 -11.51 2.10 26.60
N GLY A 183 -12.80 1.87 26.35
CA GLY A 183 -13.59 0.87 27.06
C GLY A 183 -13.07 -0.56 26.87
N ARG A 184 -12.63 -0.93 25.65
CA ARG A 184 -11.96 -2.24 25.42
C ARG A 184 -10.66 -2.39 26.22
N MET A 185 -9.91 -1.30 26.38
CA MET A 185 -8.66 -1.31 27.14
C MET A 185 -8.87 -1.32 28.65
N GLU A 186 -9.94 -0.70 29.15
CA GLU A 186 -10.33 -0.73 30.57
C GLU A 186 -10.91 -2.08 30.99
N ALA A 187 -11.67 -2.73 30.10
CA ALA A 187 -12.19 -4.08 30.32
C ALA A 187 -11.08 -5.13 30.50
N GLY A 188 -9.82 -4.81 30.16
CA GLY A 188 -8.66 -5.63 30.48
C GLY A 188 -8.59 -6.95 29.71
N ASP A 189 -9.30 -7.08 28.59
CA ASP A 189 -9.24 -8.31 27.78
C ASP A 189 -7.86 -8.44 27.12
N VAL A 190 -7.06 -9.35 27.67
CA VAL A 190 -5.70 -9.67 27.21
C VAL A 190 -5.67 -10.08 25.74
N ARG A 191 -6.76 -10.67 25.22
CA ARG A 191 -6.85 -11.09 23.81
C ARG A 191 -6.99 -9.92 22.84
N SER A 192 -7.56 -8.81 23.31
CA SER A 192 -7.73 -7.58 22.52
C SER A 192 -6.52 -6.65 22.58
N TRP A 193 -5.56 -6.94 23.46
CA TRP A 193 -4.40 -6.09 23.67
C TRP A 193 -3.46 -6.11 22.46
N THR A 194 -3.11 -4.92 21.98
CA THR A 194 -2.10 -4.76 20.93
C THR A 194 -1.16 -3.61 21.30
N TRP A 195 0.11 -3.74 20.92
CA TRP A 195 1.10 -2.68 21.10
C TRP A 195 0.66 -1.36 20.44
N GLY A 196 0.06 -1.43 19.25
CA GLY A 196 -0.47 -0.25 18.56
C GLY A 196 -1.61 0.44 19.31
N GLY A 197 -2.52 -0.33 19.92
CA GLY A 197 -3.58 0.23 20.79
C GLY A 197 -3.01 0.91 22.03
N ALA A 198 -2.04 0.29 22.70
CA ALA A 198 -1.35 0.87 23.85
C ALA A 198 -0.64 2.20 23.51
N ARG A 199 0.05 2.25 22.37
CA ARG A 199 0.67 3.49 21.86
C ARG A 199 -0.39 4.57 21.59
N THR A 200 -1.48 4.20 20.93
CA THR A 200 -2.58 5.12 20.60
C THR A 200 -3.19 5.74 21.85
N ARG A 201 -3.43 4.94 22.90
CA ARG A 201 -3.92 5.44 24.19
C ARG A 201 -2.98 6.47 24.81
N ARG A 202 -1.67 6.21 24.80
CA ARG A 202 -0.67 7.15 25.33
C ARG A 202 -0.67 8.48 24.58
N GLU A 203 -0.77 8.44 23.25
CA GLU A 203 -0.87 9.64 22.43
C GLU A 203 -2.18 10.42 22.73
N LEU A 204 -3.31 9.72 22.88
CA LEU A 204 -4.57 10.35 23.31
C LEU A 204 -4.50 10.95 24.72
N GLN A 205 -3.77 10.32 25.65
CA GLN A 205 -3.54 10.86 27.00
C GLN A 205 -2.75 12.16 26.96
N GLN A 206 -1.71 12.24 26.13
CA GLN A 206 -0.90 13.45 25.94
C GLN A 206 -1.75 14.60 25.36
N MET A 207 -2.77 14.29 24.56
CA MET A 207 -3.71 15.26 24.00
C MET A 207 -4.85 15.62 24.97
N GLY A 208 -4.91 15.06 26.18
CA GLY A 208 -6.02 15.26 27.12
C GLY A 208 -7.34 14.61 26.69
N LEU A 209 -7.29 13.64 25.77
CA LEU A 209 -8.46 13.00 25.15
C LEU A 209 -8.76 11.60 25.69
N ALA A 210 -7.98 11.10 26.65
CA ALA A 210 -8.11 9.75 27.16
C ALA A 210 -9.26 9.54 28.18
N GLY A 211 -10.09 10.55 28.41
CA GLY A 211 -11.12 10.56 29.46
C GLY A 211 -10.54 10.86 30.85
N PRO A 212 -11.39 11.23 31.82
CA PRO A 212 -11.04 11.16 33.25
C PRO A 212 -10.78 9.70 33.69
#